data_AF-A0A2W0BQX8-F1
#
_entry.id   AF-A0A2W0BQX8-F1
#
_cell.length_a   1.000
_cell.length_b   1.000
_cell.length_c   1.000
_cell.angle_alpha   90.00
_cell.angle_beta   90.00
_cell.angle_gamma   90.00
#
_symmetry.space_group_name_H-M   'P 1'
#
loop_
_entity.id
_entity.type
_entity.pdbx_description
1 polymer ?
#
loop_
_entity_poly.entity_id
_entity_poly.type
_entity_poly.pdbx_seq_one_letter_code
_entity_poly.pdbx_strand_id
1 'polypeptide(L)'
;MKFIKYSKYVSDPAGEMSMEDLLNALSNYLLQSGFQDSWYFYEFNEGEQTLEQLRQAIQQALESGEMLDENMREQLEQMRADGQLDELIEKLIDRMQQENYITVDQPFDRSQQSKLPGQTGEMQQGQVKFEVTDKGLDFLGYRALRDLLGSLGKSNFGRHDTRDMATGIESSGASRQYEFGDTLNLDITATLSNAIQRDGLKVPLDLEYSDLQVHQCEYQSSCATVLMLDCSHSMILYGEDRFTPAKKVAMALSQLIRTQYPG
;
A
#
# COMPACT_ATOMS: atom_id res chain seq x y z
N MET A 1 -13.31 -50.60 -20.15
CA MET A 1 -14.23 -49.45 -20.01
C MET A 1 -13.64 -48.51 -18.97
N LYS A 2 -13.28 -47.27 -19.34
CA LYS A 2 -12.83 -46.24 -18.38
C LYS A 2 -14.07 -45.66 -17.71
N PHE A 3 -14.21 -45.86 -16.41
CA PHE A 3 -15.26 -45.23 -15.62
C PHE A 3 -14.85 -43.78 -15.35
N ILE A 4 -15.56 -42.83 -15.95
CA ILE A 4 -15.45 -41.42 -15.58
C ILE A 4 -16.31 -41.24 -14.32
N LYS A 5 -15.66 -41.03 -13.18
CA LYS A 5 -16.33 -40.62 -11.95
C LYS A 5 -16.61 -39.13 -12.05
N TYR A 6 -17.86 -38.75 -12.27
CA TYR A 6 -18.30 -37.37 -12.08
C TYR A 6 -18.39 -37.12 -10.58
N SER A 7 -17.47 -36.35 -10.02
CA SER A 7 -17.65 -35.78 -8.69
C SER A 7 -18.72 -34.70 -8.78
N LYS A 8 -19.77 -34.81 -7.97
CA LYS A 8 -20.79 -33.78 -7.82
C LYS A 8 -20.10 -32.48 -7.40
N TYR A 9 -20.38 -31.37 -8.07
CA TYR A 9 -19.90 -30.05 -7.66
C TYR A 9 -20.35 -29.82 -6.21
N VAL A 10 -19.38 -29.71 -5.30
CA VAL A 10 -19.64 -29.27 -3.93
C VAL A 10 -19.48 -27.76 -4.00
N SER A 11 -20.61 -27.04 -3.95
CA SER A 11 -20.59 -25.59 -3.86
C SER A 11 -19.80 -25.22 -2.61
N ASP A 12 -18.64 -24.57 -2.81
CA ASP A 12 -17.87 -23.97 -1.74
C ASP A 12 -18.12 -22.45 -1.81
N PRO A 13 -19.17 -21.95 -1.12
CA PRO A 13 -19.53 -20.54 -1.20
C PRO A 13 -18.38 -19.62 -0.78
N ALA A 14 -17.52 -20.06 0.15
CA ALA A 14 -16.33 -19.30 0.55
C ALA A 14 -15.30 -19.18 -0.58
N GLY A 15 -15.17 -20.20 -1.43
CA GLY A 15 -14.27 -20.23 -2.58
C GLY A 15 -14.81 -19.48 -3.80
N GLU A 16 -16.12 -19.46 -3.99
CA GLU A 16 -16.79 -18.75 -5.09
C GLU A 16 -16.82 -17.24 -4.89
N MET A 17 -16.84 -16.78 -3.63
CA MET A 17 -16.83 -15.35 -3.31
C MET A 17 -15.50 -14.69 -3.68
N SER A 18 -15.60 -13.50 -4.27
CA SER A 18 -14.45 -12.65 -4.59
C SER A 18 -13.86 -12.04 -3.32
N MET A 19 -12.57 -12.33 -3.07
CA MET A 19 -11.87 -11.77 -1.91
C MET A 19 -11.62 -10.27 -2.06
N GLU A 20 -11.43 -9.81 -3.28
CA GLU A 20 -11.30 -8.39 -3.58
C GLU A 20 -12.58 -7.63 -3.21
N ASP A 21 -13.75 -8.18 -3.51
CA ASP A 21 -15.03 -7.56 -3.19
C ASP A 21 -15.33 -7.59 -1.69
N LEU A 22 -14.93 -8.67 -1.00
CA LEU A 22 -15.00 -8.72 0.47
C LEU A 22 -14.14 -7.62 1.11
N LEU A 23 -12.89 -7.51 0.68
CA LEU A 23 -11.97 -6.47 1.17
C LEU A 23 -12.48 -5.06 0.84
N ASN A 24 -13.11 -4.87 -0.32
CA ASN A 24 -13.75 -3.61 -0.67
C ASN A 24 -14.90 -3.26 0.29
N ALA A 25 -15.76 -4.22 0.60
CA ALA A 25 -16.86 -4.04 1.57
C ALA A 25 -16.32 -3.76 2.99
N LEU A 26 -15.23 -4.42 3.38
CA LEU A 26 -14.55 -4.21 4.66
C LEU A 26 -13.66 -2.96 4.70
N SER A 27 -13.41 -2.30 3.58
CA SER A 27 -12.47 -1.17 3.48
C SER A 27 -12.79 -0.06 4.49
N ASN A 28 -14.07 0.29 4.67
CA ASN A 28 -14.47 1.30 5.65
C ASN A 28 -14.13 0.90 7.08
N TYR A 29 -14.35 -0.36 7.43
CA TYR A 29 -14.05 -0.92 8.75
C TYR A 29 -12.53 -1.00 8.98
N LEU A 30 -11.78 -1.57 8.03
CA LEU A 30 -10.32 -1.72 8.13
C LEU A 30 -9.58 -0.36 8.18
N LEU A 31 -10.13 0.66 7.51
CA LEU A 31 -9.56 2.00 7.50
C LEU A 31 -10.09 2.89 8.63
N GLN A 32 -11.12 2.45 9.35
CA GLN A 32 -11.66 3.18 10.48
C GLN A 32 -10.56 3.45 11.50
N SER A 33 -10.57 4.65 12.07
CA SER A 33 -9.48 5.09 12.93
C SER A 33 -9.59 4.67 14.39
N GLY A 34 -10.61 3.89 14.76
CA GLY A 34 -10.82 3.44 16.14
C GLY A 34 -11.24 4.55 17.12
N PHE A 35 -11.44 5.80 16.69
CA PHE A 35 -11.77 6.93 17.55
C PHE A 35 -13.28 7.12 17.85
N GLN A 36 -14.11 6.10 17.63
CA GLN A 36 -15.57 6.25 17.81
C GLN A 36 -15.98 6.40 19.28
N ASP A 37 -15.21 5.85 20.23
CA ASP A 37 -15.56 5.92 21.66
C ASP A 37 -15.09 7.23 22.30
N SER A 38 -16.02 8.19 22.27
CA SER A 38 -15.86 9.61 22.61
C SER A 38 -15.56 9.97 24.08
N TRP A 39 -15.20 9.02 24.98
CA TRP A 39 -15.15 9.30 26.43
C TRP A 39 -13.87 8.97 27.20
N TYR A 40 -12.87 8.31 26.62
CA TYR A 40 -11.62 8.00 27.34
C TYR A 40 -10.38 8.26 26.48
N PHE A 41 -9.94 9.52 26.43
CA PHE A 41 -8.68 9.89 25.77
C PHE A 41 -7.41 9.46 26.53
N TYR A 42 -7.54 9.06 27.81
CA TYR A 42 -6.40 8.69 28.66
C TYR A 42 -6.05 7.21 28.66
N GLU A 43 -6.91 6.36 28.11
CA GLU A 43 -6.53 4.99 27.75
C GLU A 43 -6.39 4.98 26.23
N PHE A 44 -5.14 5.13 25.77
CA PHE A 44 -4.74 4.53 24.49
C PHE A 44 -4.87 3.00 24.63
N ASN A 45 -6.10 2.49 24.75
CA ASN A 45 -6.39 1.13 24.34
C ASN A 45 -6.37 1.19 22.82
N GLU A 46 -5.27 0.70 22.25
CA GLU A 46 -5.14 0.37 20.83
C GLU A 46 -6.50 -0.09 20.32
N GLY A 47 -7.11 0.70 19.42
CA GLY A 47 -8.43 0.41 18.86
C GLY A 47 -8.48 -1.07 18.50
N GLU A 48 -9.24 -1.83 19.30
CA GLU A 48 -9.11 -3.27 19.39
C GLU A 48 -9.61 -3.90 18.08
N GLN A 49 -8.74 -4.01 17.07
CA GLN A 49 -8.92 -4.85 15.88
C GLN A 49 -8.94 -6.31 16.32
N THR A 50 -10.04 -6.68 16.94
CA THR A 50 -10.27 -8.00 17.49
C THR A 50 -10.87 -8.87 16.42
N LEU A 51 -10.53 -10.16 16.49
CA LEU A 51 -11.09 -11.14 15.58
C LEU A 51 -12.63 -11.15 15.64
N GLU A 52 -13.20 -10.89 16.82
CA GLU A 52 -14.66 -10.83 17.00
C GLU A 52 -15.30 -9.64 16.27
N GLN A 53 -14.69 -8.46 16.32
CA GLN A 53 -15.17 -7.31 15.55
C GLN A 53 -15.03 -7.54 14.04
N LEU A 54 -13.95 -8.22 13.60
CA LEU A 54 -13.78 -8.60 12.20
C LEU A 54 -14.89 -9.56 11.75
N ARG A 55 -15.25 -10.56 12.57
CA ARG A 55 -16.38 -11.46 12.30
C ARG A 55 -17.68 -10.69 12.09
N GLN A 56 -17.97 -9.75 12.98
CA GLN A 56 -19.17 -8.91 12.90
C GLN A 56 -19.16 -8.02 11.64
N ALA A 57 -18.02 -7.45 11.29
CA ALA A 57 -17.87 -6.64 10.08
C ALA A 57 -18.09 -7.48 8.81
N ILE A 58 -17.57 -8.72 8.76
CA ILE A 58 -17.82 -9.66 7.66
C ILE A 58 -19.30 -10.00 7.60
N GLN A 59 -19.94 -10.31 8.74
CA GLN A 59 -21.36 -10.60 8.78
C GLN A 59 -22.19 -9.44 8.20
N GLN A 60 -21.91 -8.21 8.61
CA GLN A 60 -22.60 -7.02 8.09
C GLN A 60 -22.38 -6.82 6.59
N ALA A 61 -21.17 -7.08 6.09
CA ALA A 61 -20.87 -7.03 4.65
C ALA A 61 -21.64 -8.09 3.86
N LEU A 62 -21.81 -9.29 4.42
CA LEU A 62 -22.62 -10.35 3.81
C LEU A 62 -24.12 -10.00 3.84
N GLU A 63 -24.59 -9.34 4.89
CA GLU A 63 -25.97 -8.91 5.04
C GLU A 63 -26.36 -7.75 4.10
N SER A 64 -25.46 -6.80 3.86
CA SER A 64 -25.70 -5.73 2.90
C SER A 64 -25.90 -6.29 1.48
N GLY A 65 -25.20 -7.38 1.16
CA GLY A 65 -25.29 -8.08 -0.11
C GLY A 65 -24.91 -7.22 -1.32
N GLU A 66 -24.20 -6.10 -1.12
CA GLU A 66 -23.75 -5.23 -2.22
C GLU A 66 -22.73 -5.94 -3.13
N MET A 67 -22.00 -6.90 -2.58
CA MET A 67 -21.00 -7.72 -3.27
C MET A 67 -21.52 -9.07 -3.77
N LEU A 68 -22.79 -9.40 -3.52
CA LEU A 68 -23.35 -10.72 -3.80
C LEU A 68 -24.32 -10.68 -4.99
N ASP A 69 -24.09 -11.57 -5.95
CA ASP A 69 -25.07 -11.87 -7.00
C ASP A 69 -26.34 -12.50 -6.42
N GLU A 70 -27.46 -12.39 -7.13
CA GLU A 70 -28.77 -12.91 -6.70
C GLU A 70 -28.71 -14.38 -6.22
N ASN A 71 -28.02 -15.25 -6.96
CA ASN A 71 -27.86 -16.66 -6.59
C ASN A 71 -27.12 -16.84 -5.26
N MET A 72 -26.12 -15.99 -4.98
CA MET A 72 -25.36 -16.05 -3.72
C MET A 72 -26.17 -15.50 -2.55
N ARG A 73 -27.04 -14.51 -2.78
CA ARG A 73 -27.96 -14.00 -1.76
C ARG A 73 -28.94 -15.07 -1.32
N GLU A 74 -29.54 -15.79 -2.27
CA GLU A 74 -30.44 -16.90 -1.97
C GLU A 74 -29.74 -18.03 -1.20
N GLN A 75 -28.50 -18.37 -1.58
CA GLN A 75 -27.70 -19.36 -0.86
C GLN A 75 -27.36 -18.89 0.57
N LEU A 76 -27.02 -17.61 0.74
CA LEU A 76 -26.70 -17.04 2.05
C LEU A 76 -27.93 -17.04 2.98
N GLU A 77 -29.12 -16.76 2.46
CA GLU A 77 -30.38 -16.88 3.21
C GLU A 77 -30.63 -18.31 3.68
N GLN A 78 -30.38 -19.32 2.82
CA GLN A 78 -30.50 -20.73 3.19
C GLN A 78 -29.47 -21.11 4.28
N MET A 79 -28.20 -20.73 4.10
CA MET A 79 -27.16 -21.00 5.10
C MET A 79 -27.44 -20.32 6.44
N ARG A 80 -28.06 -19.14 6.43
CA ARG A 80 -28.52 -18.46 7.65
C ARG A 80 -29.61 -19.27 8.36
N ALA A 81 -30.60 -19.77 7.62
CA ALA A 81 -31.66 -20.60 8.19
C ALA A 81 -31.11 -21.91 8.78
N ASP A 82 -30.06 -22.46 8.17
CA ASP A 82 -29.39 -23.69 8.59
C ASP A 82 -28.33 -23.49 9.68
N GLY A 83 -28.04 -22.24 10.08
CA GLY A 83 -27.04 -21.91 11.11
C GLY A 83 -25.58 -22.10 10.66
N GLN A 84 -25.32 -22.14 9.35
CA GLN A 84 -23.99 -22.35 8.76
C GLN A 84 -23.24 -21.04 8.46
N LEU A 85 -23.82 -19.90 8.81
CA LEU A 85 -23.23 -18.58 8.54
C LEU A 85 -21.91 -18.36 9.30
N ASP A 86 -21.83 -18.80 10.55
CA ASP A 86 -20.61 -18.70 11.35
C ASP A 86 -19.45 -19.50 10.73
N GLU A 87 -19.74 -20.72 10.23
CA GLU A 87 -18.73 -21.55 9.57
C GLU A 87 -18.22 -20.91 8.27
N LEU A 88 -19.10 -20.22 7.53
CA LEU A 88 -18.71 -19.46 6.35
C LEU A 88 -17.78 -18.30 6.71
N ILE A 89 -18.09 -17.54 7.75
CA ILE A 89 -17.28 -16.41 8.21
C ILE A 89 -15.87 -16.88 8.62
N GLU A 90 -15.76 -17.97 9.38
CA GLU A 90 -14.47 -18.56 9.75
C GLU A 90 -13.66 -18.97 8.52
N LYS A 91 -14.28 -19.61 7.52
CA LYS A 91 -13.61 -19.96 6.25
C LYS A 91 -13.13 -18.73 5.48
N LEU A 92 -13.88 -17.63 5.50
CA LEU A 92 -13.48 -16.37 4.87
C LEU A 92 -12.28 -15.75 5.59
N ILE A 93 -12.25 -15.77 6.93
CA ILE A 93 -11.11 -15.29 7.72
C ILE A 93 -9.86 -16.14 7.44
N ASP A 94 -9.99 -17.47 7.48
CA ASP A 94 -8.91 -18.39 7.14
C ASP A 94 -8.36 -18.12 5.74
N ARG A 95 -9.25 -17.87 4.77
CA ARG A 95 -8.87 -17.51 3.40
C ARG A 95 -8.16 -16.16 3.33
N MET A 96 -8.64 -15.15 4.06
CA MET A 96 -7.96 -13.84 4.14
C MET A 96 -6.54 -13.97 4.71
N GLN A 97 -6.34 -14.86 5.67
CA GLN A 97 -5.02 -15.17 6.21
C GLN A 97 -4.16 -15.96 5.21
N GLN A 98 -4.71 -16.97 4.55
CA GLN A 98 -4.01 -17.77 3.53
C GLN A 98 -3.57 -16.93 2.33
N GLU A 99 -4.42 -15.99 1.90
CA GLU A 99 -4.11 -15.04 0.83
C GLU A 99 -3.24 -13.86 1.33
N ASN A 100 -2.83 -13.87 2.59
CA ASN A 100 -1.93 -12.89 3.20
C ASN A 100 -2.48 -11.46 3.14
N TYR A 101 -3.77 -11.25 3.43
CA TYR A 101 -4.36 -9.93 3.60
C TYR A 101 -4.35 -9.48 5.07
N ILE A 102 -4.53 -10.42 5.99
CA ILE A 102 -4.48 -10.20 7.43
C ILE A 102 -3.52 -11.19 8.09
N THR A 103 -2.95 -10.79 9.22
CA THR A 103 -2.23 -11.66 10.15
C THR A 103 -2.99 -11.68 11.46
N VAL A 104 -3.20 -12.87 12.02
CA VAL A 104 -3.88 -13.01 13.32
C VAL A 104 -2.81 -13.36 14.35
N ASP A 105 -2.58 -12.44 15.29
CA ASP A 105 -1.70 -12.69 16.42
C ASP A 105 -2.42 -13.59 17.41
N GLN A 106 -2.06 -14.88 17.38
CA GLN A 106 -2.50 -15.79 18.43
C GLN A 106 -1.95 -15.31 19.77
N PRO A 107 -2.78 -15.26 20.82
CA PRO A 107 -2.35 -14.76 22.11
C PRO A 107 -1.14 -15.56 22.57
N PHE A 108 -0.05 -14.84 22.79
CA PHE A 108 1.21 -15.36 23.30
C PHE A 108 0.95 -16.25 24.52
N ASP A 109 1.21 -17.55 24.41
CA ASP A 109 0.98 -18.51 25.49
C ASP A 109 1.98 -18.25 26.63
N ARG A 110 1.62 -17.34 27.55
CA ARG A 110 2.43 -16.95 28.72
C ARG A 110 2.54 -18.05 29.79
N SER A 111 2.05 -19.26 29.53
CA SER A 111 2.27 -20.42 30.40
C SER A 111 3.76 -20.73 30.64
N GLN A 112 4.68 -20.16 29.83
CA GLN A 112 6.13 -20.27 30.03
C GLN A 112 6.78 -19.17 30.90
N GLN A 113 6.07 -18.12 31.32
CA GLN A 113 6.61 -17.09 32.22
C GLN A 113 5.62 -16.75 33.35
N SER A 114 5.40 -17.69 34.26
CA SER A 114 4.89 -17.36 35.59
C SER A 114 5.76 -18.01 36.67
N LYS A 115 6.78 -17.26 37.11
CA LYS A 115 7.45 -17.45 38.41
C LYS A 115 7.91 -16.12 39.03
N LEU A 116 7.12 -15.05 38.88
CA LEU A 116 7.29 -13.84 39.68
C LEU A 116 5.99 -13.57 40.45
N PRO A 117 5.98 -13.79 41.77
CA PRO A 117 4.79 -13.56 42.60
C PRO A 117 4.67 -12.07 42.93
N GLY A 118 3.54 -11.43 42.59
CA GLY A 118 3.21 -10.13 43.19
C GLY A 118 2.39 -9.10 42.41
N GLN A 119 1.70 -9.43 41.32
CA GLN A 119 0.73 -8.48 40.72
C GLN A 119 -0.61 -9.16 40.44
N THR A 120 -1.57 -8.91 41.31
CA THR A 120 -3.00 -9.03 41.01
C THR A 120 -3.41 -7.82 40.16
N GLY A 121 -3.23 -7.94 38.84
CA GLY A 121 -4.01 -7.21 37.86
C GLY A 121 -5.10 -8.15 37.33
N GLU A 122 -6.35 -7.71 37.29
CA GLU A 122 -7.44 -8.45 36.67
C GLU A 122 -7.06 -8.77 35.22
N MET A 123 -6.90 -10.06 34.93
CA MET A 123 -6.54 -10.55 33.61
C MET A 123 -7.76 -10.42 32.70
N GLN A 124 -7.78 -9.39 31.86
CA GLN A 124 -8.62 -9.38 30.66
C GLN A 124 -8.24 -10.64 29.84
N GLN A 125 -9.24 -11.48 29.58
CA GLN A 125 -9.09 -12.64 28.70
C GLN A 125 -8.51 -12.14 27.38
N GLY A 126 -7.33 -12.64 27.00
CA GLY A 126 -6.58 -12.15 25.84
C GLY A 126 -7.42 -12.29 24.57
N GLN A 127 -8.02 -11.20 24.12
CA GLN A 127 -8.73 -11.17 22.86
C GLN A 127 -7.71 -11.30 21.74
N VAL A 128 -8.01 -12.18 20.78
CA VAL A 128 -7.16 -12.41 19.60
C VAL A 128 -7.22 -11.15 18.73
N LYS A 129 -6.07 -10.52 18.52
CA LYS A 129 -5.93 -9.34 17.66
C LYS A 129 -5.57 -9.77 16.24
N PHE A 130 -5.97 -8.97 15.26
CA PHE A 130 -5.51 -9.10 13.88
C PHE A 130 -4.84 -7.81 13.42
N GLU A 131 -3.92 -7.95 12.47
CA GLU A 131 -3.25 -6.84 11.80
C GLU A 131 -3.46 -6.96 10.29
N VAL A 132 -3.63 -5.83 9.61
CA VAL A 132 -3.67 -5.79 8.14
C VAL A 132 -2.25 -5.82 7.62
N THR A 133 -1.96 -6.76 6.73
CA THR A 133 -0.64 -6.92 6.10
C THR A 133 -0.34 -5.82 5.08
N ASP A 134 0.93 -5.69 4.67
CA ASP A 134 1.33 -4.79 3.57
C ASP A 134 0.55 -5.03 2.28
N LYS A 135 0.27 -6.30 1.95
CA LYS A 135 -0.55 -6.65 0.76
C LYS A 135 -1.98 -6.12 0.90
N GLY A 136 -2.57 -6.27 2.09
CA GLY A 136 -3.90 -5.71 2.39
C GLY A 136 -3.90 -4.19 2.30
N LEU A 137 -2.89 -3.52 2.85
CA LEU A 137 -2.74 -2.07 2.79
C LEU A 137 -2.54 -1.57 1.35
N ASP A 138 -1.73 -2.26 0.54
CA ASP A 138 -1.50 -1.91 -0.87
C ASP A 138 -2.80 -2.03 -1.69
N PHE A 139 -3.60 -3.08 -1.45
CA PHE A 139 -4.90 -3.26 -2.10
C PHE A 139 -5.89 -2.14 -1.71
N LEU A 140 -6.02 -1.86 -0.41
CA LEU A 140 -6.87 -0.79 0.11
C LEU A 140 -6.41 0.58 -0.43
N GLY A 141 -5.09 0.82 -0.49
CA GLY A 141 -4.47 2.01 -1.05
C GLY A 141 -4.79 2.20 -2.52
N TYR A 142 -4.64 1.14 -3.32
CA TYR A 142 -4.96 1.15 -4.74
C TYR A 142 -6.45 1.46 -4.98
N ARG A 143 -7.33 0.81 -4.20
CA ARG A 143 -8.78 1.04 -4.32
C ARG A 143 -9.15 2.47 -3.94
N ALA A 144 -8.66 2.98 -2.81
CA ALA A 144 -8.90 4.34 -2.37
C ALA A 144 -8.41 5.36 -3.42
N LEU A 145 -7.23 5.13 -4.00
CA LEU A 145 -6.71 5.96 -5.07
C LEU A 145 -7.61 5.90 -6.31
N ARG A 146 -8.06 4.71 -6.72
CA ARG A 146 -8.94 4.53 -7.87
C ARG A 146 -10.29 5.19 -7.67
N ASP A 147 -10.87 5.11 -6.48
CA ASP A 147 -12.17 5.69 -6.17
C ASP A 147 -12.07 7.24 -6.11
N LEU A 148 -10.98 7.79 -5.57
CA LEU A 148 -10.68 9.23 -5.61
C LEU A 148 -10.42 9.70 -7.04
N LEU A 149 -9.54 9.05 -7.80
CA LEU A 149 -9.21 9.43 -9.18
C LEU A 149 -10.35 9.18 -10.16
N GLY A 150 -11.20 8.19 -9.91
CA GLY A 150 -12.40 7.93 -10.70
C GLY A 150 -13.38 9.11 -10.66
N SER A 151 -13.39 9.86 -9.55
CA SER A 151 -14.16 11.09 -9.43
C SER A 151 -13.47 12.32 -10.06
N LEU A 152 -12.14 12.37 -10.07
CA LEU A 152 -11.34 13.38 -10.77
C LEU A 152 -11.15 12.99 -12.24
N GLY A 153 -12.20 13.15 -13.05
CA GLY A 153 -12.20 12.72 -14.46
C GLY A 153 -10.99 13.21 -15.28
N LYS A 154 -10.43 12.30 -16.10
CA LYS A 154 -9.50 12.48 -17.26
C LYS A 154 -8.56 13.70 -17.29
N SER A 155 -8.12 14.25 -16.16
CA SER A 155 -7.05 15.22 -16.15
C SER A 155 -5.74 14.45 -16.17
N ASN A 156 -5.00 14.61 -17.28
CA ASN A 156 -3.70 14.02 -17.48
C ASN A 156 -2.77 14.51 -16.36
N PHE A 157 -2.43 13.64 -15.40
CA PHE A 157 -1.35 13.93 -14.46
C PHE A 157 -0.10 14.12 -15.29
N GLY A 158 0.30 15.39 -15.43
CA GLY A 158 1.47 15.76 -16.22
C GLY A 158 2.68 15.12 -15.56
N ARG A 159 3.36 14.22 -16.27
CA ARG A 159 4.79 14.01 -16.02
C ARG A 159 5.41 15.40 -16.10
N HIS A 160 5.94 15.90 -14.99
CA HIS A 160 6.77 17.10 -15.00
C HIS A 160 8.08 16.74 -15.67
N ASP A 161 8.05 16.59 -16.99
CA ASP A 161 9.24 16.37 -17.79
C ASP A 161 10.04 17.68 -17.72
N THR A 162 11.08 17.69 -16.89
CA THR A 162 11.98 18.84 -16.82
C THR A 162 12.73 18.91 -18.14
N ARG A 163 12.50 19.97 -18.93
CA ARG A 163 13.20 20.22 -20.22
C ARG A 163 14.70 20.50 -20.07
N ASP A 164 15.20 20.52 -18.84
CA ASP A 164 16.57 20.89 -18.53
C ASP A 164 17.46 19.63 -18.54
N MET A 165 18.49 19.66 -19.38
CA MET A 165 19.56 18.65 -19.38
C MET A 165 20.62 19.09 -18.37
N ALA A 166 21.16 18.16 -17.59
CA ALA A 166 22.25 18.43 -16.64
C ALA A 166 23.43 17.49 -16.86
N THR A 167 24.61 17.84 -16.38
CA THR A 167 25.75 16.92 -16.41
C THR A 167 25.68 16.02 -15.17
N GLY A 168 25.47 14.71 -15.36
CA GLY A 168 25.21 13.72 -14.29
C GLY A 168 25.97 12.42 -14.50
N ILE A 169 25.68 11.38 -13.70
CA ILE A 169 26.38 10.08 -13.77
C ILE A 169 25.76 9.16 -14.84
N GLU A 170 24.47 9.31 -15.15
CA GLU A 170 23.78 8.55 -16.19
C GLU A 170 23.91 9.22 -17.57
N SER A 171 24.82 8.72 -18.38
CA SER A 171 25.15 9.26 -19.71
C SER A 171 24.16 8.76 -20.78
N SER A 172 23.11 9.55 -21.05
CA SER A 172 22.13 9.27 -22.13
C SER A 172 22.26 10.24 -23.32
N GLY A 173 22.95 11.36 -23.14
CA GLY A 173 23.00 12.45 -24.12
C GLY A 173 24.26 12.48 -25.00
N ALA A 174 24.22 13.37 -26.00
CA ALA A 174 25.36 13.71 -26.83
C ALA A 174 26.41 14.51 -26.03
N SER A 175 27.67 14.44 -26.44
CA SER A 175 28.75 15.16 -25.78
C SER A 175 28.71 16.66 -26.14
N ARG A 176 28.91 17.52 -25.14
CA ARG A 176 28.96 18.98 -25.28
C ARG A 176 30.27 19.53 -24.74
N GLN A 177 30.72 20.66 -25.26
CA GLN A 177 31.86 21.39 -24.68
C GLN A 177 31.60 21.75 -23.21
N TYR A 178 32.61 21.54 -22.38
CA TYR A 178 32.61 21.85 -20.96
C TYR A 178 32.45 23.35 -20.71
N GLU A 179 31.50 23.73 -19.86
CA GLU A 179 31.37 25.09 -19.34
C GLU A 179 31.61 25.12 -17.83
N PHE A 180 32.04 26.29 -17.34
CA PHE A 180 32.33 26.45 -15.92
C PHE A 180 31.05 26.24 -15.09
N GLY A 181 31.07 25.25 -14.21
CA GLY A 181 29.92 24.83 -13.39
C GLY A 181 29.38 23.44 -13.75
N ASP A 182 29.77 22.87 -14.90
CA ASP A 182 29.44 21.49 -15.26
C ASP A 182 30.16 20.48 -14.36
N THR A 183 29.53 19.32 -14.12
CA THR A 183 30.20 18.18 -13.49
C THR A 183 31.24 17.60 -14.45
N LEU A 184 32.39 17.16 -13.91
CA LEU A 184 33.51 16.61 -14.71
C LEU A 184 33.22 15.16 -15.18
N ASN A 185 32.08 14.93 -15.83
CA ASN A 185 31.79 13.69 -16.55
C ASN A 185 32.32 13.79 -17.99
N LEU A 186 33.65 13.74 -18.12
CA LEU A 186 34.35 13.97 -19.38
C LEU A 186 34.12 12.82 -20.37
N ASP A 187 33.73 13.16 -21.60
CA ASP A 187 33.87 12.26 -22.74
C ASP A 187 35.33 12.26 -23.17
N ILE A 188 36.07 11.25 -22.69
CA ILE A 188 37.50 11.09 -22.96
C ILE A 188 37.75 10.97 -24.46
N THR A 189 36.86 10.28 -25.20
CA THR A 189 37.03 10.03 -26.63
C THR A 189 36.85 11.31 -27.43
N ALA A 190 35.79 12.06 -27.16
CA ALA A 190 35.53 13.34 -27.82
C ALA A 190 36.59 14.40 -27.43
N THR A 191 37.01 14.42 -26.17
CA THR A 191 38.05 15.34 -25.68
C THR A 191 39.40 15.08 -26.36
N LEU A 192 39.84 13.82 -26.41
CA LEU A 192 41.09 13.44 -27.11
C LEU A 192 40.98 13.71 -28.61
N SER A 193 39.83 13.43 -29.22
CA SER A 193 39.59 13.69 -30.64
C SER A 193 39.73 15.17 -30.97
N ASN A 194 39.16 16.06 -30.15
CA ASN A 194 39.26 17.51 -30.34
C ASN A 194 40.70 18.01 -30.18
N ALA A 195 41.40 17.54 -29.15
CA ALA A 195 42.80 17.91 -28.90
C ALA A 195 43.72 17.45 -30.06
N ILE A 196 43.51 16.23 -30.57
CA ILE A 196 44.24 15.72 -31.75
C ILE A 196 43.89 16.53 -33.00
N GLN A 197 42.63 16.95 -33.16
CA GLN A 197 42.22 17.77 -34.30
C GLN A 197 42.87 19.16 -34.27
N ARG A 198 43.10 19.74 -33.08
CA ARG A 198 43.77 21.03 -32.92
C ARG A 198 45.29 20.94 -33.09
N ASP A 199 45.97 20.09 -32.30
CA ASP A 199 47.44 20.09 -32.21
C ASP A 199 48.09 18.99 -33.10
N GLY A 200 47.28 18.11 -33.67
CA GLY A 200 47.75 16.94 -34.41
C GLY A 200 48.18 15.80 -33.49
N LEU A 201 48.57 14.68 -34.08
CA LEU A 201 49.00 13.49 -33.32
C LEU A 201 50.45 13.65 -32.84
N LYS A 202 50.66 14.39 -31.75
CA LYS A 202 51.96 14.58 -31.09
C LYS A 202 51.91 14.06 -29.66
N VAL A 203 53.07 13.66 -29.14
CA VAL A 203 53.23 13.20 -27.75
C VAL A 203 54.35 14.01 -27.09
N PRO A 204 54.11 14.65 -25.93
CA PRO A 204 52.84 14.71 -25.20
C PRO A 204 51.79 15.56 -25.94
N LEU A 205 50.52 15.15 -25.84
CA LEU A 205 49.39 15.91 -26.39
C LEU A 205 49.07 17.06 -25.44
N ASP A 206 49.05 18.28 -25.96
CA ASP A 206 48.65 19.46 -25.17
C ASP A 206 47.13 19.53 -25.10
N LEU A 207 46.57 19.54 -23.88
CA LEU A 207 45.13 19.62 -23.62
C LEU A 207 44.80 21.02 -23.11
N GLU A 208 43.93 21.73 -23.83
CA GLU A 208 43.39 23.01 -23.35
C GLU A 208 41.95 22.84 -22.90
N TYR A 209 41.47 23.84 -22.17
CA TYR A 209 40.09 23.91 -21.68
C TYR A 209 39.04 23.83 -22.81
N SER A 210 39.37 24.33 -24.00
CA SER A 210 38.50 24.29 -25.18
C SER A 210 38.26 22.88 -25.74
N ASP A 211 39.16 21.93 -25.45
CA ASP A 211 39.05 20.55 -25.92
C ASP A 211 38.11 19.71 -25.06
N LEU A 212 37.87 20.13 -23.81
CA LEU A 212 37.11 19.37 -22.83
C LEU A 212 35.66 19.21 -23.28
N GLN A 213 35.23 17.96 -23.42
CA GLN A 213 33.87 17.57 -23.72
C GLN A 213 33.30 16.79 -22.54
N VAL A 214 32.05 17.05 -22.19
CA VAL A 214 31.31 16.36 -21.14
C VAL A 214 30.07 15.67 -21.70
N HIS A 215 29.70 14.54 -21.11
CA HIS A 215 28.45 13.88 -21.43
C HIS A 215 27.26 14.68 -20.91
N GLN A 216 26.27 14.93 -21.78
CA GLN A 216 24.97 15.39 -21.31
C GLN A 216 24.21 14.24 -20.66
N CYS A 217 23.59 14.53 -19.53
CA CYS A 217 22.70 13.62 -18.83
C CYS A 217 21.31 14.28 -18.74
N GLU A 218 20.29 13.45 -18.61
CA GLU A 218 18.97 13.99 -18.26
C GLU A 218 19.03 14.43 -16.79
N TYR A 219 18.56 15.64 -16.50
CA TYR A 219 18.44 16.09 -15.13
C TYR A 219 17.27 15.36 -14.48
N GLN A 220 17.55 14.33 -13.69
CA GLN A 220 16.56 13.73 -12.82
C GLN A 220 16.56 14.47 -11.48
N SER A 221 15.50 15.22 -11.22
CA SER A 221 15.28 15.84 -9.90
C SER A 221 14.92 14.77 -8.88
N SER A 222 15.76 14.56 -7.86
CA SER A 222 15.39 13.75 -6.70
C SER A 222 14.44 14.53 -5.79
N CYS A 223 13.25 14.00 -5.50
CA CYS A 223 12.27 14.61 -4.59
C CYS A 223 12.00 13.67 -3.40
N ALA A 224 12.17 14.16 -2.17
CA ALA A 224 11.73 13.45 -0.98
C ALA A 224 10.32 13.92 -0.60
N THR A 225 9.34 13.01 -0.59
CA THR A 225 7.96 13.34 -0.20
C THR A 225 7.71 12.91 1.24
N VAL A 226 7.27 13.86 2.08
CA VAL A 226 6.89 13.62 3.49
C VAL A 226 5.39 13.85 3.64
N LEU A 227 4.68 12.85 4.18
CA LEU A 227 3.25 12.92 4.45
C LEU A 227 3.01 12.97 5.96
N MET A 228 2.34 14.02 6.44
CA MET A 228 1.98 14.19 7.85
C MET A 228 0.46 14.27 7.99
N LEU A 229 -0.08 13.55 8.98
CA LEU A 229 -1.50 13.53 9.32
C LEU A 229 -1.70 14.18 10.69
N ASP A 230 -2.69 15.08 10.80
CA ASP A 230 -3.07 15.69 12.08
C ASP A 230 -3.94 14.73 12.90
N CYS A 231 -3.50 14.39 14.12
CA CYS A 231 -4.21 13.56 15.08
C CYS A 231 -4.86 14.37 16.22
N SER A 232 -5.05 15.68 16.03
CA SER A 232 -5.59 16.57 17.06
C SER A 232 -7.06 16.31 17.38
N HIS A 233 -7.51 16.82 18.52
CA HIS A 233 -8.88 16.67 19.01
C HIS A 233 -9.93 17.23 18.02
N SER A 234 -9.60 18.27 17.24
CA SER A 234 -10.51 18.84 16.24
C SER A 234 -10.72 17.95 15.02
N MET A 235 -9.78 17.03 14.75
CA MET A 235 -9.92 16.04 13.69
C MET A 235 -10.85 14.89 14.08
N ILE A 236 -11.04 14.67 15.39
CA ILE A 236 -11.72 13.50 15.94
C ILE A 236 -13.09 13.85 16.52
N LEU A 237 -13.24 14.95 17.27
CA LEU A 237 -14.38 15.16 18.19
C LEU A 237 -15.37 16.26 17.78
N TYR A 238 -15.05 17.10 16.79
CA TYR A 238 -15.98 18.15 16.33
C TYR A 238 -17.01 17.61 15.33
N GLY A 239 -17.98 16.83 15.84
CA GLY A 239 -19.27 16.50 15.19
C GLY A 239 -19.23 15.57 13.98
N GLU A 240 -18.11 15.47 13.26
CA GLU A 240 -17.88 14.58 12.13
C GLU A 240 -16.44 14.02 12.21
N ASP A 241 -16.27 12.71 12.00
CA ASP A 241 -14.95 12.06 11.94
C ASP A 241 -14.20 12.52 10.68
N ARG A 242 -13.31 13.50 10.85
CA ARG A 242 -12.46 14.05 9.76
C ARG A 242 -11.17 13.28 9.62
N PHE A 243 -10.78 12.51 10.63
CA PHE A 243 -9.56 11.74 10.62
C PHE A 243 -9.66 10.54 9.67
N THR A 244 -10.76 9.78 9.69
CA THR A 244 -10.92 8.61 8.80
C THR A 244 -10.85 8.99 7.31
N PRO A 245 -11.54 10.05 6.83
CA PRO A 245 -11.34 10.56 5.47
C PRO A 245 -9.89 10.98 5.17
N ALA A 246 -9.22 11.66 6.11
CA ALA A 246 -7.83 12.07 5.94
C ALA A 246 -6.89 10.86 5.80
N LYS A 247 -7.07 9.82 6.64
CA LYS A 247 -6.33 8.55 6.57
C LYS A 247 -6.51 7.87 5.21
N LYS A 248 -7.74 7.84 4.67
CA LYS A 248 -8.02 7.29 3.32
C LYS A 248 -7.27 8.04 2.22
N VAL A 249 -7.33 9.37 2.23
CA VAL A 249 -6.62 10.21 1.24
C VAL A 249 -5.11 10.03 1.35
N ALA A 250 -4.59 10.00 2.58
CA ALA A 250 -3.17 9.76 2.83
C ALA A 250 -2.70 8.40 2.31
N MET A 251 -3.47 7.33 2.55
CA MET A 251 -3.16 6.00 2.03
C MET A 251 -3.19 5.97 0.50
N ALA A 252 -4.18 6.59 -0.12
CA ALA A 252 -4.25 6.73 -1.58
C ALA A 252 -3.06 7.49 -2.16
N LEU A 253 -2.67 8.60 -1.53
CA LEU A 253 -1.51 9.39 -1.95
C LEU A 253 -0.19 8.63 -1.79
N SER A 254 -0.02 7.90 -0.68
CA SER A 254 1.11 7.00 -0.46
C SER A 254 1.23 5.95 -1.58
N GLN A 255 0.10 5.35 -1.97
CA GLN A 255 0.06 4.40 -3.08
C GLN A 255 0.42 5.06 -4.42
N LEU A 256 -0.08 6.28 -4.69
CA LEU A 256 0.26 7.02 -5.91
C LEU A 256 1.76 7.30 -6.00
N ILE A 257 2.37 7.75 -4.91
CA ILE A 257 3.81 8.03 -4.83
C ILE A 257 4.60 6.74 -5.10
N ARG A 258 4.30 5.65 -4.38
CA ARG A 258 5.03 4.38 -4.51
C ARG A 258 4.91 3.73 -5.90
N THR A 259 3.80 3.95 -6.61
CA THR A 259 3.53 3.28 -7.89
C THR A 259 3.85 4.12 -9.13
N GLN A 260 3.55 5.42 -9.13
CA GLN A 260 3.77 6.29 -10.31
C GLN A 260 5.04 7.13 -10.22
N TYR A 261 5.49 7.44 -9.01
CA TYR A 261 6.69 8.26 -8.77
C TYR A 261 7.65 7.57 -7.80
N PRO A 262 8.08 6.32 -8.08
CA PRO A 262 9.15 5.71 -7.30
C PRO A 262 10.40 6.56 -7.49
N GLY A 263 10.91 7.10 -6.38
CA GLY A 263 12.16 7.86 -6.37
C GLY A 263 13.37 7.00 -6.66
#